data_AF-A0A6I3LCC3-F1
#
_entry.id   AF-A0A6I3LCC3-F1
#
_cell.length_a   1.000
_cell.length_b   1.000
_cell.length_c   1.000
_cell.angle_alpha   90.00
_cell.angle_beta   90.00
_cell.angle_gamma   90.00
#
_symmetry.space_group_name_H-M   'P 1'
#
loop_
_entity.id
_entity.type
_entity.pdbx_description
1 polymer ?
#
loop_
_entity_poly.entity_id
_entity_poly.type
_entity_poly.pdbx_seq_one_letter_code
_entity_poly.pdbx_strand_id
1 'polypeptide(L)'
;RTLLPLDDCLYALQPSIPYLTRSSLHRCLQRHGISRLPEVQGDRPVRKRFKSYPIGYFHIDIAEMQTAQGKLYLFVAIDRTSKFAFTELHTKA
;
A
#
# COMPACT_ATOMS: atom_id res chain seq x y z
N ARG A 1 -13.61 -7.02 -8.75
CA ARG A 1 -12.26 -7.28 -8.19
C ARG A 1 -11.91 -6.07 -7.33
N THR A 2 -11.87 -6.20 -6.02
CA THR A 2 -11.70 -5.04 -5.13
C THR A 2 -10.22 -4.67 -5.05
N LEU A 3 -9.89 -3.42 -5.35
CA LEU A 3 -8.55 -2.84 -5.16
C LEU A 3 -8.30 -2.45 -3.69
N LEU A 4 -9.34 -2.56 -2.85
CA LEU A 4 -9.32 -2.17 -1.44
C LEU A 4 -9.01 -3.38 -0.55
N PRO A 5 -8.16 -3.22 0.48
CA PRO A 5 -8.00 -4.15 1.59
C PRO A 5 -9.33 -4.57 2.23
N LEU A 6 -9.35 -5.75 2.86
CA LEU A 6 -10.53 -6.30 3.54
C LEU A 6 -11.08 -5.35 4.61
N ASP A 7 -10.18 -4.73 5.37
CA ASP A 7 -10.54 -3.86 6.50
C ASP A 7 -11.11 -2.52 6.00
N ASP A 8 -10.63 -1.99 4.87
CA ASP A 8 -11.20 -0.80 4.24
C ASP A 8 -12.61 -1.09 3.68
N CYS A 9 -12.80 -2.27 3.09
CA CYS A 9 -14.12 -2.73 2.67
C CYS A 9 -15.08 -2.85 3.85
N LEU A 10 -14.61 -3.38 4.99
CA LEU A 10 -15.39 -3.51 6.21
C LEU A 10 -15.81 -2.12 6.72
N TYR A 11 -14.86 -1.20 6.84
CA TYR A 11 -15.10 0.17 7.29
C TYR A 11 -16.13 0.90 6.40
N ALA A 12 -16.00 0.77 5.08
CA ALA A 12 -16.93 1.41 4.14
C ALA A 12 -18.37 0.84 4.20
N LEU A 13 -18.52 -0.44 4.51
CA LEU A 13 -19.81 -1.14 4.54
C LEU A 13 -20.48 -1.12 5.92
N GLN A 14 -19.73 -0.84 6.99
CA GLN A 14 -20.23 -0.80 8.37
C GLN A 14 -21.46 0.12 8.55
N PRO A 15 -21.53 1.33 7.95
CA PRO A 15 -22.67 2.21 8.11
C PRO A 15 -23.98 1.65 7.54
N SER A 16 -23.90 0.87 6.45
CA SER A 16 -25.06 0.26 5.80
C SER A 16 -25.41 -1.12 6.36
N ILE A 17 -24.41 -1.84 6.89
CA ILE A 17 -24.57 -3.18 7.46
C ILE A 17 -23.85 -3.24 8.82
N PRO A 18 -24.46 -2.72 9.91
CA PRO A 18 -23.78 -2.53 11.19
C PRO A 18 -23.27 -3.82 11.84
N TYR A 19 -23.95 -4.94 11.59
CA TYR A 19 -23.62 -6.27 12.10
C TYR A 19 -22.67 -7.06 11.17
N LEU A 20 -22.12 -6.42 10.13
CA LEU A 20 -21.11 -7.03 9.29
C LEU A 20 -19.85 -7.29 10.11
N THR A 21 -19.38 -8.53 10.09
CA THR A 21 -18.12 -8.91 10.73
C THR A 21 -17.04 -9.07 9.68
N ARG A 22 -15.79 -8.86 10.09
CA ARG A 22 -14.61 -9.13 9.25
C ARG A 22 -14.62 -10.54 8.66
N SER A 23 -14.96 -11.54 9.47
CA SER A 23 -15.00 -12.95 9.06
C SER A 23 -16.12 -13.25 8.07
N SER A 24 -17.32 -12.69 8.26
CA SER A 24 -18.43 -12.87 7.32
C SER A 24 -18.14 -12.20 5.98
N LEU A 25 -17.57 -10.99 5.99
CA LEU A 25 -17.13 -10.28 4.79
C LEU A 25 -16.06 -11.08 4.03
N HIS A 26 -15.03 -11.54 4.72
CA HIS A 26 -13.95 -12.31 4.10
C HIS A 26 -14.47 -13.59 3.42
N ARG A 27 -15.33 -14.37 4.10
CA ARG A 27 -15.93 -15.58 3.52
C ARG A 27 -16.82 -15.25 2.32
N CYS A 28 -17.55 -14.13 2.35
CA CYS A 28 -18.36 -13.66 1.23
C CYS A 28 -17.47 -13.34 0.01
N LEU A 29 -16.43 -12.53 0.20
CA LEU A 29 -15.49 -12.18 -0.87
C LEU A 29 -14.75 -13.40 -1.44
N GLN A 30 -14.39 -14.37 -0.60
CA GLN A 30 -13.82 -15.63 -1.06
C GLN A 30 -14.80 -16.47 -1.87
N ARG A 31 -16.05 -16.63 -1.39
CA ARG A 31 -17.11 -17.37 -2.10
C ARG A 31 -17.36 -16.82 -3.50
N HIS A 32 -17.29 -15.51 -3.66
CA HIS A 32 -17.50 -14.84 -4.94
C HIS A 32 -16.20 -14.61 -5.74
N GLY A 33 -15.05 -15.13 -5.30
CA GLY A 33 -13.77 -14.99 -6.02
C GLY A 33 -13.21 -13.57 -6.08
N ILE A 34 -13.69 -12.67 -5.22
CA ILE A 34 -13.33 -11.24 -5.20
C ILE A 34 -12.08 -10.99 -4.35
N SER A 35 -11.80 -11.86 -3.37
CA SER A 35 -10.66 -11.75 -2.43
C SER A 35 -9.28 -12.01 -3.05
N ARG A 36 -9.16 -12.05 -4.38
CA ARG A 36 -7.89 -12.26 -5.08
C ARG A 36 -7.58 -11.06 -5.97
N LEU A 37 -6.43 -10.44 -5.70
CA LEU A 37 -5.81 -9.50 -6.63
C LEU A 37 -5.77 -10.10 -8.05
N PRO A 38 -5.81 -9.27 -9.09
CA PRO A 38 -4.80 -9.32 -10.12
C PRO A 38 -3.95 -10.58 -10.25
N GLU A 39 -4.34 -11.65 -10.95
CA GLU A 39 -3.28 -12.37 -11.65
C GLU A 39 -2.92 -11.41 -12.75
N VAL A 40 -1.87 -10.63 -12.49
CA VAL A 40 -1.29 -9.75 -13.48
C VAL A 40 -0.74 -10.70 -14.54
N GLN A 41 -1.50 -10.87 -15.63
CA GLN A 41 -1.02 -11.55 -16.82
C GLN A 41 0.03 -10.63 -17.45
N GLY A 42 1.28 -10.95 -17.18
CA GLY A 42 2.46 -10.21 -17.62
C GLY A 42 3.69 -10.88 -17.02
N ASP A 43 4.83 -10.74 -17.70
CA ASP A 43 6.11 -11.26 -17.20
C ASP A 43 6.31 -10.77 -15.77
N ARG A 44 6.23 -11.70 -14.81
CA ARG A 44 6.62 -11.40 -13.44
C ARG A 44 8.08 -10.98 -13.52
N PRO A 45 8.44 -9.75 -13.11
CA PRO A 45 9.81 -9.31 -13.19
C PRO A 45 10.68 -10.32 -12.45
N VAL A 46 11.74 -10.79 -13.12
CA VAL A 46 12.66 -11.77 -12.55
C VAL A 46 13.07 -11.29 -11.17
N ARG A 47 12.77 -12.08 -10.14
CA ARG A 47 13.13 -11.76 -8.76
C ARG A 47 14.65 -11.65 -8.68
N LYS A 48 15.15 -10.42 -8.60
CA LYS A 48 16.58 -10.14 -8.36
C LYS A 48 16.80 -9.90 -6.88
N ARG A 49 17.93 -10.36 -6.36
CA ARG A 49 18.39 -9.94 -5.04
C ARG A 49 18.69 -8.44 -5.09
N PHE A 50 18.34 -7.73 -4.01
CA PHE A 50 18.80 -6.35 -3.86
C PHE A 50 20.32 -6.31 -3.85
N LYS A 51 20.90 -5.27 -4.46
CA LYS A 51 22.34 -5.00 -4.37
C LYS A 51 22.71 -4.77 -2.90
N SER A 52 23.87 -5.27 -2.49
CA SER A 52 24.46 -4.97 -1.18
C SER A 52 25.06 -3.57 -1.20
N TYR A 53 24.80 -2.78 -0.17
CA TYR A 53 25.33 -1.42 -0.01
C TYR A 53 25.96 -1.28 1.38
N PRO A 54 27.00 -0.44 1.55
CA PRO A 54 27.47 -0.06 2.89
C PRO A 54 26.40 0.77 3.62
N ILE A 55 26.47 0.81 4.95
CA ILE A 55 25.66 1.72 5.78
C ILE A 55 25.93 3.17 5.33
N GLY A 56 24.87 3.97 5.21
CA GLY A 56 24.96 5.36 4.75
C GLY A 56 24.65 5.54 3.27
N TYR A 57 24.27 4.47 2.56
CA TYR A 57 23.77 4.57 1.20
C TYR A 57 22.25 4.80 1.22
N PHE A 58 21.86 6.06 1.05
CA PHE A 58 20.46 6.48 1.07
C PHE A 58 19.81 6.39 -0.31
N HIS A 59 18.59 5.86 -0.34
CA HIS A 59 17.67 6.02 -1.44
C HIS A 59 16.69 7.12 -1.08
N ILE A 60 16.73 8.21 -1.84
CA ILE A 60 15.86 9.36 -1.68
C ILE A 60 14.82 9.32 -2.80
N ASP A 61 13.56 9.47 -2.43
CA ASP A 61 12.43 9.49 -3.36
C ASP A 61 11.42 10.55 -2.93
N ILE A 62 10.65 11.04 -3.90
CA ILE A 62 9.56 12.01 -3.67
C ILE A 62 8.30 11.46 -4.33
N ALA A 63 7.26 11.29 -3.53
CA ALA A 63 5.97 10.82 -4.01
C ALA A 63 4.92 11.94 -3.88
N GLU A 64 4.22 12.23 -4.96
CA GLU A 64 3.02 13.05 -4.92
C GLU A 64 1.86 12.26 -4.29
N MET A 65 1.17 12.85 -3.31
CA MET A 65 0.01 12.27 -2.65
C MET A 65 -1.18 13.23 -2.70
N GLN A 66 -2.35 12.67 -3.01
CA GLN A 66 -3.63 13.37 -2.89
C GLN A 66 -4.22 13.09 -1.51
N THR A 67 -4.38 14.14 -0.70
CA THR A 67 -4.99 14.06 0.64
C THR A 67 -6.27 14.90 0.70
N ALA A 68 -7.00 14.82 1.80
CA ALA A 68 -8.18 15.65 2.03
C ALA A 68 -7.85 17.16 2.06
N GLN A 69 -6.60 17.52 2.38
CA GLN A 69 -6.10 18.90 2.41
C GLN A 69 -5.56 19.37 1.04
N GLY A 70 -5.67 18.52 0.01
CA GLY A 70 -5.18 18.78 -1.34
C GLY A 70 -3.89 18.04 -1.65
N LYS A 71 -3.07 18.65 -2.52
CA LYS A 71 -1.85 18.05 -3.04
C LYS A 71 -0.70 18.21 -2.05
N LEU A 72 -0.08 17.10 -1.64
CA LEU A 72 1.13 17.07 -0.82
C LEU A 72 2.24 16.23 -1.48
N TYR A 73 3.48 16.45 -1.06
CA TYR A 73 4.64 15.71 -1.51
C TYR A 73 5.28 15.02 -0.31
N LEU A 74 5.37 13.69 -0.36
CA LEU A 74 6.05 12.88 0.65
C LEU A 74 7.52 12.73 0.23
N PHE A 75 8.40 13.39 0.96
CA PHE A 75 9.83 13.19 0.85
C PHE A 75 10.24 11.99 1.69
N VAL A 76 11.01 11.07 1.11
CA VAL A 76 11.44 9.83 1.77
C VAL A 76 12.92 9.64 1.58
N ALA A 77 13.66 9.41 2.67
CA ALA A 77 15.06 9.00 2.64
C ALA A 77 15.23 7.68 3.41
N ILE A 78 15.68 6.63 2.72
CA ILE A 78 15.82 5.29 3.31
C ILE A 78 17.28 4.84 3.20
N ASP A 79 17.93 4.56 4.34
CA ASP A 79 19.20 3.84 4.33
C ASP A 79 18.95 2.40 3.85
N ARG A 80 19.60 2.02 2.75
CA ARG A 80 19.32 0.75 2.06
C ARG A 80 19.72 -0.46 2.87
N THR A 81 20.60 -0.29 3.85
CA THR A 81 21.15 -1.38 4.67
C THR A 81 20.40 -1.51 5.99
N SER A 82 20.34 -0.47 6.82
CA SER A 82 19.62 -0.50 8.10
C SER A 82 18.11 -0.48 7.97
N LYS A 83 17.58 -0.08 6.80
CA LYS A 83 16.15 0.18 6.57
C LYS A 83 15.56 1.29 7.43
N PHE A 84 16.41 2.12 8.04
CA PHE A 84 15.96 3.34 8.68
C PHE A 84 15.38 4.27 7.60
N ALA A 85 14.18 4.78 7.86
CA ALA A 85 13.44 5.64 6.94
C ALA A 85 13.12 6.97 7.63
N PHE A 86 13.48 8.06 6.97
CA PHE A 86 13.02 9.40 7.29
C PHE A 86 11.93 9.80 6.29
N THR A 87 10.84 10.38 6.78
CA THR A 87 9.72 10.82 5.94
C THR A 87 9.19 12.17 6.40
N GLU A 88 8.98 13.08 5.46
CA GLU A 88 8.41 14.40 5.73
C GLU A 88 7.39 14.78 4.65
N LEU A 89 6.31 15.44 5.05
CA LEU A 89 5.28 15.94 4.14
C LEU A 89 5.52 17.43 3.85
N HIS A 90 5.60 17.77 2.57
CA HIS A 90 5.77 19.14 2.11
C HIS A 90 4.59 19.57 1.24
N THR A 91 4.26 20.86 1.31
CA THR A 91 3.23 21.49 0.45
C THR A 91 3.76 21.82 -0.95
N LYS A 92 5.08 21.73 -1.16
CA LYS A 92 5.79 21.97 -2.42
C LYS A 92 6.85 20.89 -2.64
N ALA A 93 7.11 20.58 -3.90
CA ALA A 93 8.18 19.67 -4.32
C ALA A 93 9.54 20.38 -4.29
#